data_AF-A9NTE3-F1
#
_entry.id   AF-A9NTE3-F1
#
_cell.length_a   1.000
_cell.length_b   1.000
_cell.length_c   1.000
_cell.angle_alpha   90.00
_cell.angle_beta   90.00
_cell.angle_gamma   90.00
#
_symmetry.space_group_name_H-M   'P 1'
#
loop_
_entity.id
_entity.type
_entity.pdbx_description
1 polymer ?
#
loop_
_entity_poly.entity_id
_entity_poly.type
_entity_poly.pdbx_seq_one_letter_code
_entity_poly.pdbx_strand_id
1 'polypeptide(L)'
;MGWSFPGWLWWKKDEGPRYVQRTEAEREALRRKVELYKLENKLLPDYRYSKKVEEDLQEHPFFDNKDNLTPQEFEKSRKLWEKIEKSEFMKFVAKSDEVSEEDLQREFTRNKYPYRREDDKLWQSLPHVPGPSNGRPMPRKALLGFDDVDNKFWDFFKQYHFGLWGCRQRPYPPGRPIDIAQFIGYSNLDMRYYDFECPCPSPLFVFFQ
;
A
#
# COMPACT_ATOMS: atom_id res chain seq x y z
N MET A 1 -5.38 -30.54 -50.30
CA MET A 1 -6.32 -31.37 -49.52
C MET A 1 -6.00 -31.14 -48.05
N GLY A 2 -6.92 -30.46 -47.35
CA GLY A 2 -6.70 -29.96 -45.99
C GLY A 2 -6.66 -31.07 -44.95
N TRP A 3 -5.72 -30.97 -44.03
CA TRP A 3 -5.64 -31.85 -42.88
C TRP A 3 -6.67 -31.38 -41.85
N SER A 4 -7.84 -32.01 -41.84
CA SER A 4 -8.82 -31.82 -40.76
C SER A 4 -8.32 -32.56 -39.52
N PHE A 5 -7.75 -31.84 -38.56
CA PHE A 5 -7.53 -32.39 -37.23
C PHE A 5 -8.90 -32.72 -36.59
N PRO A 6 -9.09 -33.90 -35.99
CA PRO A 6 -10.33 -34.23 -35.29
C PRO A 6 -10.49 -33.29 -34.09
N GLY A 7 -11.53 -32.44 -34.11
CA GLY A 7 -11.89 -31.49 -33.04
C GLY A 7 -12.35 -32.10 -31.71
N TRP A 8 -11.77 -33.24 -31.30
CA TRP A 8 -12.20 -34.04 -30.15
C TRP A 8 -11.17 -33.94 -29.01
N LEU A 9 -10.06 -33.24 -29.27
CA LEU A 9 -8.93 -33.04 -28.37
C LEU A 9 -8.88 -31.62 -27.80
N TRP A 10 -10.05 -30.98 -27.65
CA TRP A 10 -10.18 -29.70 -26.95
C TRP A 10 -10.83 -29.94 -25.59
N TRP A 11 -10.08 -29.56 -24.56
CA TRP A 11 -10.43 -29.44 -23.14
C TRP A 11 -11.95 -29.31 -22.90
N LYS A 12 -12.53 -30.27 -22.16
CA LYS A 12 -13.88 -30.10 -21.60
C LYS A 12 -13.89 -28.83 -20.76
N LYS A 13 -14.69 -27.86 -21.19
CA LYS A 13 -14.68 -26.47 -20.71
C LYS A 13 -15.56 -26.23 -19.46
N ASP A 14 -16.14 -27.29 -18.87
CA ASP A 14 -17.25 -27.13 -17.92
C ASP A 14 -17.03 -27.74 -16.53
N GLU A 15 -15.82 -28.15 -16.19
CA GLU A 15 -15.53 -28.62 -14.83
C GLU A 15 -14.66 -27.59 -14.11
N GLY A 16 -15.31 -26.51 -13.63
CA GLY A 16 -14.75 -25.73 -12.52
C GLY A 16 -14.36 -26.67 -11.37
N PRO A 17 -13.46 -26.26 -10.46
CA PRO A 17 -12.95 -27.15 -9.42
C PRO A 17 -14.13 -27.81 -8.72
N ARG A 18 -14.26 -29.14 -8.87
CA ARG A 18 -15.32 -29.91 -8.20
C ARG A 18 -15.05 -29.74 -6.72
N TYR A 19 -15.81 -28.87 -6.06
CA TYR A 19 -15.83 -28.83 -4.60
C TYR A 19 -16.24 -30.22 -4.15
N VAL A 20 -15.27 -31.01 -3.66
CA VAL A 20 -15.56 -32.30 -3.06
C VAL A 20 -16.52 -32.00 -1.92
N GLN A 21 -17.79 -32.38 -2.10
CA GLN A 21 -18.79 -32.18 -1.08
C GLN A 21 -18.40 -33.07 0.09
N ARG A 22 -17.75 -32.47 1.09
CA ARG A 22 -17.35 -33.18 2.31
C ARG A 22 -18.56 -33.83 2.93
N THR A 23 -18.39 -35.10 3.32
CA THR A 23 -19.43 -35.86 4.04
C THR A 23 -19.81 -35.15 5.34
N GLU A 24 -21.01 -35.39 5.85
CA GLU A 24 -21.46 -34.73 7.09
C GLU A 24 -20.53 -35.04 8.28
N ALA A 25 -20.00 -36.27 8.34
CA ALA A 25 -19.00 -36.68 9.34
C ALA A 25 -17.71 -35.84 9.27
N GLU A 26 -17.22 -35.53 8.06
CA GLU A 26 -16.05 -34.66 7.89
C GLU A 26 -16.32 -33.22 8.32
N ARG A 27 -17.54 -32.72 8.07
CA ARG A 27 -17.96 -31.38 8.50
C ARG A 27 -18.05 -31.30 10.02
N GLU A 28 -18.59 -32.31 10.68
CA GLU A 28 -18.63 -32.39 12.15
C GLU A 28 -17.24 -32.48 12.77
N ALA A 29 -16.34 -33.29 12.19
CA ALA A 29 -14.96 -33.37 12.65
C ALA A 29 -14.21 -32.03 12.54
N LEU A 30 -14.46 -31.27 11.46
CA LEU A 30 -13.94 -29.91 11.29
C LEU A 30 -14.52 -28.92 12.30
N ARG A 31 -15.83 -28.99 12.56
CA ARG A 31 -16.47 -28.14 13.60
C ARG A 31 -15.82 -28.39 14.96
N ARG A 32 -15.61 -29.65 15.35
CA ARG A 32 -14.92 -30.01 16.59
C ARG A 32 -13.48 -29.49 16.63
N LYS A 33 -12.72 -29.59 15.53
CA LYS A 33 -11.36 -29.02 15.45
C LYS A 33 -11.36 -27.49 15.61
N VAL A 34 -12.33 -26.80 15.01
CA VAL A 34 -12.48 -25.35 15.15
C VAL A 34 -12.85 -24.97 16.59
N GLU A 35 -13.72 -25.74 17.24
CA GLU A 35 -14.07 -25.54 18.65
C GLU A 35 -12.88 -25.75 19.58
N LEU A 36 -12.11 -26.83 19.38
CA LEU A 36 -10.86 -27.08 20.11
C LEU A 36 -9.86 -25.95 19.91
N TYR A 37 -9.62 -25.51 18.67
CA TYR A 37 -8.74 -24.37 18.39
C TYR A 37 -9.19 -23.09 19.10
N LYS A 38 -10.50 -22.81 19.14
CA LYS A 38 -11.04 -21.66 19.87
C LYS A 38 -10.84 -21.80 21.39
N LEU A 39 -10.93 -23.01 21.94
CA LEU A 39 -10.68 -23.27 23.35
C LEU A 39 -9.20 -23.12 23.69
N GLU A 40 -8.30 -23.68 22.88
CA GLU A 40 -6.85 -23.52 23.02
C GLU A 40 -6.49 -22.03 23.04
N ASN A 41 -6.95 -21.26 22.06
CA ASN A 41 -6.69 -19.81 22.01
C ASN A 41 -7.22 -19.03 23.22
N LYS A 42 -8.29 -19.51 23.88
CA LYS A 42 -8.80 -18.88 25.10
C LYS A 42 -8.01 -19.24 26.35
N LEU A 43 -7.42 -20.44 26.38
CA LEU A 43 -6.63 -20.94 27.51
C LEU A 43 -5.16 -20.55 27.43
N LEU A 44 -4.67 -20.20 26.23
CA LEU A 44 -3.34 -19.67 26.01
C LEU A 44 -3.16 -18.36 26.79
N PRO A 45 -2.19 -18.27 27.73
CA PRO A 45 -1.91 -17.04 28.43
C PRO A 45 -1.39 -15.98 27.45
N ASP A 46 -2.04 -14.81 27.42
CA ASP A 46 -1.60 -13.69 26.59
C ASP A 46 -0.54 -12.86 27.32
N TYR A 47 0.73 -13.13 27.04
CA TYR A 47 1.85 -12.43 27.65
C TYR A 47 1.96 -10.96 27.25
N ARG A 48 1.24 -10.51 26.21
CA ARG A 48 1.23 -9.12 25.73
C ARG A 48 0.63 -8.14 26.75
N TYR A 49 -0.27 -8.61 27.60
CA TYR A 49 -0.92 -7.82 28.67
C TYR A 49 -0.47 -8.28 30.06
N SER A 50 0.74 -8.83 30.16
CA SER A 50 1.31 -9.14 31.47
C SER A 50 1.67 -7.84 32.18
N LYS A 51 1.48 -7.79 33.51
CA LYS A 51 1.79 -6.58 34.32
C LYS A 51 3.19 -6.03 34.04
N LYS A 52 4.17 -6.92 33.89
CA LYS A 52 5.55 -6.55 33.55
C LYS A 52 5.64 -5.83 32.21
N VAL A 53 4.95 -6.30 31.17
CA VAL A 53 4.92 -5.63 29.85
C VAL A 53 4.19 -4.29 29.93
N GLU A 54 3.14 -4.17 30.74
CA GLU A 54 2.46 -2.89 30.96
C GLU A 54 3.34 -1.89 31.72
N GLU A 55 4.11 -2.34 32.72
CA GLU A 55 5.11 -1.54 33.44
C GLU A 55 6.23 -1.09 32.49
N ASP A 56 6.81 -2.01 31.71
CA ASP A 56 7.84 -1.70 30.70
C ASP A 56 7.35 -0.72 29.61
N LEU A 57 6.04 -0.75 29.28
CA LEU A 57 5.43 0.19 28.34
C LEU A 57 5.14 1.57 28.96
N GLN A 58 4.89 1.64 30.28
CA GLN A 58 4.69 2.90 31.01
C GLN A 58 6.01 3.60 31.32
N GLU A 59 7.08 2.84 31.56
CA GLU A 59 8.42 3.37 31.78
C GLU A 59 9.06 3.75 30.44
N HIS A 60 9.06 5.03 30.11
CA HIS A 60 9.82 5.51 28.95
C HIS A 60 11.32 5.51 29.27
N PRO A 61 12.17 4.72 28.56
CA PRO A 61 13.58 4.54 28.91
C PRO A 61 14.43 5.81 28.78
N PHE A 62 13.88 6.87 28.19
CA PHE A 62 14.57 8.14 27.96
C PHE A 62 13.99 9.33 28.75
N PHE A 63 12.83 9.17 29.37
CA PHE A 63 12.13 10.28 30.02
C PHE A 63 11.76 9.92 31.47
N ASP A 64 12.37 10.63 32.42
CA ASP A 64 12.01 10.52 33.84
C ASP A 64 10.64 11.20 34.08
N ASN A 65 9.61 10.41 34.39
CA ASN A 65 8.32 10.93 34.85
C ASN A 65 8.45 11.41 36.30
N LYS A 66 8.92 12.65 36.49
CA LYS A 66 8.89 13.30 37.81
C LYS A 66 7.53 13.96 38.01
N ASP A 67 6.63 13.29 38.72
CA ASP A 67 5.26 13.76 38.92
C ASP A 67 5.13 15.09 39.70
N ASN A 68 6.18 15.50 40.42
CA ASN A 68 6.19 16.73 41.23
C ASN A 68 7.44 17.58 40.92
N LEU A 69 7.39 18.41 39.88
CA LEU A 69 8.47 19.38 39.62
C LEU A 69 8.47 20.49 40.68
N THR A 70 9.65 20.80 41.23
CA THR A 70 9.80 21.97 42.09
C THR A 70 9.68 23.27 41.28
N PRO A 71 9.18 24.38 41.85
CA PRO A 71 9.02 25.65 41.11
C PRO A 71 10.34 26.16 40.52
N GLN A 72 11.48 25.87 41.18
CA GLN A 72 12.81 26.21 40.67
C GLN A 72 13.21 25.41 39.43
N GLU A 73 12.86 24.13 39.36
CA GLU A 73 13.11 23.29 38.18
C GLU A 73 12.25 23.75 37.00
N PHE A 74 10.99 24.12 37.26
CA PHE A 74 10.13 24.70 36.25
C PHE A 74 10.71 25.98 35.64
N GLU A 75 11.21 26.90 36.47
CA GLU A 75 11.87 28.11 35.98
C GLU A 75 13.16 27.83 35.20
N LYS A 76 13.96 26.85 35.63
CA LYS A 76 15.18 26.42 34.90
C LYS A 76 14.82 25.85 33.53
N SER A 77 13.83 24.98 33.47
CA SER A 77 13.32 24.40 32.21
C SER A 77 12.80 25.49 31.29
N ARG A 78 12.01 26.45 31.80
CA ARG A 78 11.52 27.59 31.01
C ARG A 78 12.65 28.43 30.44
N LYS A 79 13.65 28.79 31.25
CA LYS A 79 14.83 29.54 30.78
C LYS A 79 15.65 28.75 29.75
N LEU A 80 15.72 27.43 29.87
CA LEU A 80 16.33 26.55 28.88
C LEU A 80 15.55 26.59 27.56
N TRP A 81 14.22 26.44 27.61
CA TRP A 81 13.36 26.54 26.44
C TRP A 81 13.48 27.89 25.74
N GLU A 82 13.48 29.01 26.49
CA GLU A 82 13.66 30.34 25.91
C GLU A 82 15.03 30.50 25.22
N LYS A 83 16.10 29.88 25.76
CA LYS A 83 17.42 29.87 25.11
C LYS A 83 17.44 29.01 23.85
N ILE A 84 16.77 27.85 23.91
CA ILE A 84 16.66 26.92 22.78
C ILE A 84 15.88 27.60 21.65
N GLU A 85 14.73 28.19 21.92
CA GLU A 85 13.90 28.91 20.94
C GLU A 85 14.65 30.10 20.32
N LYS A 86 15.42 30.84 21.13
CA LYS A 86 16.25 31.95 20.64
C LYS A 86 17.50 31.49 19.87
N SER A 87 17.88 30.21 19.95
CA SER A 87 19.06 29.70 19.28
C SER A 87 18.88 29.75 17.76
N GLU A 88 19.96 30.07 17.05
CA GLU A 88 19.96 30.09 15.59
C GLU A 88 19.66 28.71 15.00
N PHE A 89 20.06 27.64 15.70
CA PHE A 89 19.73 26.27 15.30
C PHE A 89 18.22 26.03 15.26
N MET A 90 17.48 26.43 16.31
CA MET A 90 16.03 26.25 16.31
C MET A 90 15.33 27.12 15.28
N LYS A 91 15.80 28.34 15.06
CA LYS A 91 15.29 29.18 13.96
C LYS A 91 15.54 28.53 12.60
N PHE A 92 16.70 27.92 12.40
CA PHE A 92 17.01 27.15 11.20
C PHE A 92 16.09 25.94 11.04
N VAL A 93 15.85 25.17 12.11
CA VAL A 93 14.91 24.03 12.08
C VAL A 93 13.51 24.51 11.73
N ALA A 94 12.99 25.54 12.40
CA ALA A 94 11.69 26.12 12.09
C ALA A 94 11.62 26.59 10.63
N LYS A 95 12.68 27.23 10.13
CA LYS A 95 12.73 27.66 8.73
C LYS A 95 12.79 26.49 7.74
N SER A 96 13.48 25.41 8.10
CA SER A 96 13.52 24.19 7.28
C SER A 96 12.16 23.51 7.22
N ASP A 97 11.40 23.53 8.33
CA ASP A 97 10.03 23.04 8.37
C ASP A 97 9.12 23.89 7.47
N GLU A 98 9.21 25.22 7.55
CA GLU A 98 8.47 26.13 6.65
C GLU A 98 8.75 25.84 5.17
N VAL A 99 10.03 25.71 4.79
CA VAL A 99 10.40 25.41 3.39
C VAL A 99 9.86 24.04 2.98
N SER A 100 9.90 23.04 3.87
CA SER A 100 9.34 21.72 3.59
C SER A 100 7.83 21.75 3.40
N GLU A 101 7.12 22.62 4.14
CA GLU A 101 5.68 22.83 3.99
C GLU A 101 5.35 23.51 2.65
N GLU A 102 6.12 24.51 2.26
CA GLU A 102 5.98 25.16 0.96
C GLU A 102 6.23 24.18 -0.20
N ASP A 103 7.28 23.36 -0.10
CA ASP A 103 7.58 22.29 -1.07
C ASP A 103 6.42 21.30 -1.17
N LEU A 104 5.87 20.87 -0.02
CA LEU A 104 4.75 19.94 0.05
C LEU A 104 3.49 20.55 -0.60
N GLN A 105 3.18 21.81 -0.31
CA GLN A 105 2.06 22.54 -0.93
C GLN A 105 2.24 22.69 -2.45
N ARG A 106 3.47 22.95 -2.91
CA ARG A 106 3.80 22.97 -4.34
C ARG A 106 3.58 21.60 -4.98
N GLU A 107 3.93 20.51 -4.32
CA GLU A 107 3.65 19.15 -4.82
C GLU A 107 2.15 18.82 -4.81
N PHE A 108 1.38 19.27 -3.81
CA PHE A 108 -0.08 19.11 -3.79
C PHE A 108 -0.76 19.82 -4.97
N THR A 109 -0.36 21.07 -5.24
CA THR A 109 -0.91 21.84 -6.36
C THR A 109 -0.51 21.24 -7.69
N ARG A 110 0.74 20.79 -7.84
CA ARG A 110 1.23 20.12 -9.04
C ARG A 110 0.50 18.81 -9.33
N ASN A 111 0.21 18.01 -8.32
CA ASN A 111 -0.43 16.70 -8.47
C ASN A 111 -1.97 16.74 -8.29
N LYS A 112 -2.58 17.93 -8.32
CA LYS A 112 -4.01 18.10 -8.07
C LYS A 112 -4.89 17.47 -9.14
N TYR A 113 -4.42 17.47 -10.39
CA TYR A 113 -5.17 16.94 -11.53
C TYR A 113 -4.33 15.90 -12.27
N PRO A 114 -4.89 14.71 -12.54
CA PRO A 114 -4.27 13.72 -13.43
C PRO A 114 -4.23 14.20 -14.88
N TYR A 115 -3.41 13.55 -15.71
CA TYR A 115 -3.34 13.79 -17.15
C TYR A 115 -4.71 13.59 -17.83
N ARG A 116 -5.48 12.59 -17.39
CA ARG A 116 -6.81 12.29 -17.94
C ARG A 116 -7.91 12.94 -17.11
N ARG A 117 -8.65 13.84 -17.75
CA ARG A 117 -9.78 14.57 -17.14
C ARG A 117 -10.92 13.67 -16.64
N GLU A 118 -11.07 12.48 -17.23
CA GLU A 118 -12.08 11.49 -16.80
C GLU A 118 -11.89 11.06 -15.34
N ASP A 119 -10.63 11.03 -14.88
CA ASP A 119 -10.26 10.57 -13.56
C ASP A 119 -10.23 11.70 -12.52
N ASP A 120 -10.42 12.96 -12.92
CA ASP A 120 -10.31 14.14 -12.03
C ASP A 120 -11.17 14.00 -10.77
N LYS A 121 -12.41 13.52 -10.93
CA LYS A 121 -13.36 13.37 -9.82
C LYS A 121 -12.94 12.29 -8.82
N LEU A 122 -12.47 11.16 -9.33
CA LEU A 122 -11.98 10.07 -8.47
C LEU A 122 -10.66 10.48 -7.80
N TRP A 123 -9.77 11.11 -8.56
CA TRP A 123 -8.48 11.55 -8.05
C TRP A 123 -8.64 12.51 -6.86
N GLN A 124 -9.62 13.42 -6.94
CA GLN A 124 -9.94 14.35 -5.85
C GLN A 124 -10.64 13.69 -4.64
N SER A 125 -11.37 12.58 -4.85
CA SER A 125 -12.05 11.89 -3.74
C SER A 125 -11.12 10.98 -2.94
N LEU A 126 -9.97 10.61 -3.50
CA LEU A 126 -9.01 9.73 -2.88
C LEU A 126 -8.22 10.44 -1.76
N PRO A 127 -8.10 9.85 -0.55
CA PRO A 127 -7.37 10.47 0.56
C PRO A 127 -5.88 10.60 0.25
N HIS A 128 -5.15 11.52 0.87
CA HIS A 128 -3.70 11.60 0.67
C HIS A 128 -2.96 10.41 1.29
N VAL A 129 -1.73 10.14 0.82
CA VAL A 129 -0.93 9.01 1.32
C VAL A 129 -0.51 9.34 2.76
N PRO A 130 -0.78 8.47 3.74
CA PRO A 130 -0.32 8.69 5.10
C PRO A 130 1.23 8.70 5.09
N GLY A 131 1.82 9.75 5.65
CA GLY A 131 3.27 9.85 5.76
C GLY A 131 3.85 8.75 6.68
N PRO A 132 5.18 8.53 6.65
CA PRO A 132 5.84 7.60 7.57
C PRO A 132 5.44 7.90 9.02
N SER A 133 5.14 6.85 9.80
CA SER A 133 4.81 6.92 11.24
C SER A 133 3.75 7.97 11.61
N ASN A 134 2.57 7.93 10.97
CA ASN A 134 1.46 8.88 11.18
C ASN A 134 1.85 10.37 10.98
N GLY A 135 2.87 10.62 10.17
CA GLY A 135 3.35 11.95 9.84
C GLY A 135 2.42 12.72 8.89
N ARG A 136 2.92 13.88 8.42
CA ARG A 136 2.21 14.77 7.49
C ARG A 136 1.73 13.99 6.25
N PRO A 137 0.50 14.22 5.76
CA PRO A 137 0.01 13.55 4.56
C PRO A 137 0.84 13.95 3.33
N MET A 138 1.21 12.97 2.51
CA MET A 138 1.96 13.18 1.27
C MET A 138 1.02 13.19 0.07
N PRO A 139 1.25 14.05 -0.93
CA PRO A 139 0.46 14.04 -2.16
C PRO A 139 0.63 12.72 -2.90
N ARG A 140 -0.47 12.21 -3.48
CA ARG A 140 -0.38 11.17 -4.50
C ARG A 140 0.27 11.78 -5.73
N LYS A 141 1.18 11.06 -6.38
CA LYS A 141 1.86 11.56 -7.57
C LYS A 141 1.01 11.32 -8.81
N ALA A 142 0.56 12.38 -9.45
CA ALA A 142 -0.19 12.29 -10.69
C ALA A 142 0.75 12.15 -11.90
N LEU A 143 0.35 11.36 -12.89
CA LEU A 143 0.95 11.43 -14.23
C LEU A 143 0.38 12.67 -14.91
N LEU A 144 1.26 13.59 -15.33
CA LEU A 144 0.85 14.92 -15.81
C LEU A 144 0.95 15.08 -17.33
N GLY A 145 1.87 14.37 -17.98
CA GLY A 145 2.15 14.51 -19.41
C GLY A 145 2.09 13.17 -20.15
N PHE A 146 1.94 13.26 -21.47
CA PHE A 146 1.92 12.09 -22.35
C PHE A 146 3.19 11.25 -22.22
N ASP A 147 4.37 11.86 -22.23
CA ASP A 147 5.64 11.14 -22.11
C ASP A 147 5.79 10.43 -20.77
N ASP A 148 5.29 11.03 -19.68
CA ASP A 148 5.30 10.39 -18.35
C ASP A 148 4.39 9.15 -18.33
N VAL A 149 3.23 9.27 -18.97
CA VAL A 149 2.21 8.23 -19.13
C VAL A 149 2.76 7.07 -19.97
N ASP A 150 3.34 7.37 -21.14
CA ASP A 150 3.92 6.40 -22.05
C ASP A 150 5.13 5.67 -21.45
N ASN A 151 6.04 6.40 -20.79
CA ASN A 151 7.18 5.77 -20.13
C ASN A 151 6.73 4.80 -19.04
N LYS A 152 5.68 5.13 -18.28
CA LYS A 152 5.12 4.25 -17.24
C LYS A 152 4.44 3.03 -17.81
N PHE A 153 3.72 3.19 -18.92
CA PHE A 153 3.15 2.08 -19.65
C PHE A 153 4.23 1.14 -20.17
N TRP A 154 5.28 1.67 -20.80
CA TRP A 154 6.39 0.86 -21.31
C TRP A 154 7.19 0.19 -20.18
N ASP A 155 7.37 0.84 -19.02
CA ASP A 155 7.96 0.22 -17.84
C ASP A 155 7.12 -0.99 -17.36
N PHE A 156 5.80 -0.82 -17.27
CA PHE A 156 4.87 -1.90 -16.92
C PHE A 156 4.87 -3.02 -17.97
N PHE A 157 4.70 -2.68 -19.23
CA PHE A 157 4.66 -3.64 -20.33
C PHE A 157 5.94 -4.47 -20.37
N LYS A 158 7.10 -3.83 -20.17
CA LYS A 158 8.37 -4.53 -20.07
C LYS A 158 8.45 -5.44 -18.85
N GLN A 159 7.95 -5.02 -17.70
CA GLN A 159 7.90 -5.84 -16.50
C GLN A 159 7.05 -7.10 -16.70
N TYR A 160 5.87 -6.97 -17.32
CA TYR A 160 4.92 -8.06 -17.47
C TYR A 160 5.23 -9.00 -18.64
N HIS A 161 5.70 -8.49 -19.77
CA HIS A 161 5.99 -9.33 -20.94
C HIS A 161 7.46 -9.76 -21.04
N PHE A 162 8.42 -8.91 -20.66
CA PHE A 162 9.85 -9.26 -20.68
C PHE A 162 10.38 -9.77 -19.32
N GLY A 163 9.53 -9.82 -18.29
CA GLY A 163 9.82 -10.49 -17.01
C GLY A 163 10.09 -11.99 -17.15
N LEU A 164 9.68 -12.61 -18.26
CA LEU A 164 10.02 -13.99 -18.61
C LEU A 164 11.43 -14.15 -19.23
N TRP A 165 12.14 -13.07 -19.59
CA TRP A 165 13.33 -13.12 -20.45
C TRP A 165 14.58 -12.45 -19.84
N GLY A 166 14.71 -12.43 -18.52
CA GLY A 166 15.99 -12.12 -17.86
C GLY A 166 16.46 -10.65 -17.95
N CYS A 167 15.59 -9.70 -18.35
CA CYS A 167 15.90 -8.28 -18.24
C CYS A 167 16.04 -7.88 -16.77
N ARG A 168 17.20 -7.33 -16.38
CA ARG A 168 17.47 -6.83 -15.02
C ARG A 168 16.41 -5.79 -14.64
N GLN A 169 15.54 -6.15 -13.71
CA GLN A 169 14.48 -5.27 -13.21
C GLN A 169 15.10 -3.98 -12.67
N ARG A 170 14.60 -2.81 -13.07
CA ARG A 170 14.92 -1.56 -12.35
C ARG A 170 14.22 -1.65 -10.98
N PRO A 171 14.93 -1.52 -9.86
CA PRO A 171 14.29 -1.56 -8.55
C PRO A 171 13.28 -0.43 -8.44
N TYR A 172 12.04 -0.77 -8.10
CA TYR A 172 10.99 0.22 -7.87
C TYR A 172 11.33 1.03 -6.62
N PRO A 173 11.22 2.37 -6.66
CA PRO A 173 11.37 3.16 -5.46
C PRO A 173 10.18 2.83 -4.52
N PRO A 174 10.44 2.45 -3.26
CA PRO A 174 9.41 1.98 -2.32
C PRO A 174 8.33 3.02 -1.99
N GLY A 175 8.51 4.27 -2.40
CA GLY A 175 7.54 5.35 -2.22
C GLY A 175 6.71 5.70 -3.47
N ARG A 176 6.74 4.89 -4.55
CA ARG A 176 5.96 5.16 -5.78
C ARG A 176 5.23 3.88 -6.23
N PRO A 177 4.10 3.51 -5.59
CA PRO A 177 3.27 2.42 -6.10
C PRO A 177 2.84 2.74 -7.54
N ILE A 178 2.82 1.70 -8.38
CA ILE A 178 2.62 1.84 -9.81
C ILE A 178 1.12 2.08 -10.07
N ASP A 179 0.73 3.33 -10.31
CA ASP A 179 -0.64 3.63 -10.77
C ASP A 179 -0.73 3.44 -12.30
N ILE A 180 -0.51 2.21 -12.79
CA ILE A 180 -0.95 1.82 -14.15
C ILE A 180 -2.45 2.08 -14.29
N ALA A 181 -3.20 1.96 -13.19
CA ALA A 181 -4.60 2.35 -13.14
C ALA A 181 -4.84 3.80 -13.61
N GLN A 182 -3.92 4.74 -13.32
CA GLN A 182 -3.97 6.11 -13.83
C GLN A 182 -3.64 6.19 -15.34
N PHE A 183 -2.77 5.30 -15.85
CA PHE A 183 -2.55 5.15 -17.29
C PHE A 183 -3.77 4.54 -17.99
N ILE A 184 -4.39 3.50 -17.43
CA ILE A 184 -5.52 2.78 -18.03
C ILE A 184 -6.79 3.64 -17.93
N GLY A 185 -6.90 4.46 -16.89
CA GLY A 185 -8.06 5.30 -16.61
C GLY A 185 -8.98 4.59 -15.62
N TYR A 186 -9.20 5.20 -14.45
CA TYR A 186 -9.96 4.59 -13.36
C TYR A 186 -11.44 4.39 -13.67
N SER A 187 -12.05 5.32 -14.40
CA SER A 187 -13.47 5.26 -14.78
C SER A 187 -13.80 4.13 -15.76
N ASN A 188 -12.80 3.65 -16.49
CA ASN A 188 -12.94 2.71 -17.58
C ASN A 188 -12.07 1.47 -17.38
N LEU A 189 -11.59 1.20 -16.16
CA LEU A 189 -10.78 0.02 -15.87
C LEU A 189 -11.53 -1.24 -16.34
N ASP A 190 -12.79 -1.41 -15.92
CA ASP A 190 -13.59 -2.56 -16.32
C ASP A 190 -13.76 -2.64 -17.85
N MET A 191 -14.09 -1.54 -18.53
CA MET A 191 -14.29 -1.54 -19.99
C MET A 191 -13.00 -1.76 -20.81
N ARG A 192 -11.84 -1.30 -20.32
CA ARG A 192 -10.56 -1.44 -21.03
C ARG A 192 -9.82 -2.73 -20.71
N TYR A 193 -10.09 -3.36 -19.57
CA TYR A 193 -9.68 -4.75 -19.34
C TYR A 193 -10.37 -5.67 -20.36
N TYR A 194 -11.62 -5.40 -20.73
CA TYR A 194 -12.29 -6.08 -21.86
C TYR A 194 -11.66 -5.72 -23.24
N ASP A 195 -11.09 -4.54 -23.43
CA ASP A 195 -10.31 -4.23 -24.65
C ASP A 195 -8.94 -4.95 -24.68
N PHE A 196 -8.32 -5.24 -23.52
CA PHE A 196 -7.15 -6.13 -23.44
C PHE A 196 -7.51 -7.61 -23.71
N GLU A 197 -8.79 -7.97 -23.58
CA GLU A 197 -9.38 -9.18 -24.18
C GLU A 197 -9.65 -8.99 -25.68
N CYS A 198 -8.72 -8.38 -26.43
CA CYS A 198 -8.82 -8.42 -27.89
C CYS A 198 -8.73 -9.88 -28.37
N PRO A 199 -9.62 -10.32 -29.29
CA PRO A 199 -9.69 -11.67 -29.81
C PRO A 199 -8.56 -11.90 -30.82
N CYS A 200 -7.34 -12.03 -30.32
CA CYS A 200 -6.18 -12.47 -31.09
C CYS A 200 -5.81 -13.88 -30.62
N PRO A 201 -5.84 -14.91 -31.48
CA PRO A 201 -5.53 -16.26 -31.07
C PRO A 201 -4.00 -16.41 -30.99
N SER A 202 -3.43 -16.27 -29.80
CA SER A 202 -2.11 -16.82 -29.52
C SER A 202 -1.97 -17.24 -28.04
N PRO A 203 -1.22 -18.32 -27.77
CA PRO A 203 -1.55 -19.26 -26.70
C PRO A 203 -0.62 -19.08 -25.51
N LEU A 204 -0.78 -18.02 -24.72
CA LEU A 204 -0.02 -17.84 -23.47
C LEU A 204 -0.89 -17.17 -22.41
N PHE A 205 -2.00 -17.83 -22.06
CA PHE A 205 -2.80 -17.52 -20.86
C PHE A 205 -2.70 -18.70 -19.89
N VAL A 206 -1.59 -18.76 -19.18
CA VAL A 206 -1.51 -19.40 -17.87
C VAL A 206 -0.62 -18.48 -17.06
N PHE A 207 -1.20 -17.63 -16.23
CA PHE A 207 -0.70 -17.25 -14.92
C PHE A 207 -1.61 -16.14 -14.37
N PHE A 208 -2.11 -16.38 -13.16
CA PHE A 208 -3.04 -15.57 -12.36
C PHE A 208 -4.54 -15.84 -12.61
N GLN A 209 -5.01 -16.80 -11.80
CA GLN A 209 -6.38 -16.87 -11.28
C GLN A 209 -6.73 -15.63 -10.46
#